data_AF-A0A8X6YKJ8-F1
#
_entry.id   AF-A0A8X6YKJ8-F1
#
_cell.length_a   1.000
_cell.length_b   1.000
_cell.length_c   1.000
_cell.angle_alpha   90.00
_cell.angle_beta   90.00
_cell.angle_gamma   90.00
#
_symmetry.space_group_name_H-M   'P 1'
#
loop_
_entity.id
_entity.type
_entity.pdbx_description
1 polymer ?
#
loop_
_entity_poly.entity_id
_entity_poly.type
_entity_poly.pdbx_seq_one_letter_code
_entity_poly.pdbx_strand_id
1 'polypeptide(L)'
;MILIKKDRIKTPLTAEEAEEIWIKKVEAENFGIEINRLKENKSLPKDSKILELNPFLNERGITRISERLHQSTLSYHEKHPILIPTKIRFTELLVKDAHEKVLHRCCRYFDSSS
;
A
#
# COMPACT_ATOMS: atom_id res chain seq x y z
N MET A 1 -21.61 -19.11 -15.33
CA MET A 1 -20.32 -19.65 -15.80
C MET A 1 -19.39 -18.47 -16.07
N ILE A 2 -18.51 -18.12 -15.13
CA ILE A 2 -17.61 -16.96 -15.28
C ILE A 2 -16.29 -17.46 -15.85
N LEU A 3 -16.00 -17.09 -17.10
CA LEU A 3 -14.76 -17.38 -17.79
C LEU A 3 -13.67 -16.42 -17.29
N ILE A 4 -12.79 -16.90 -16.41
CA ILE A 4 -11.53 -16.20 -16.12
C ILE A 4 -10.63 -16.38 -17.34
N LYS A 5 -10.40 -15.30 -18.12
CA LYS A 5 -9.33 -15.27 -19.12
C LYS A 5 -8.01 -15.40 -18.37
N LYS A 6 -7.41 -16.59 -18.47
CA LYS A 6 -6.12 -16.94 -17.89
C LYS A 6 -5.03 -16.32 -18.78
N ASP A 7 -4.90 -15.00 -18.74
CA ASP A 7 -3.76 -14.36 -19.37
C ASP A 7 -2.48 -14.82 -18.68
N ARG A 8 -1.53 -15.26 -19.51
CA ARG A 8 -0.38 -16.08 -19.14
C ARG A 8 0.49 -15.34 -18.13
N ILE A 9 0.55 -15.83 -16.90
CA ILE A 9 1.61 -15.49 -15.96
C ILE A 9 2.92 -16.08 -16.54
N LYS A 10 3.69 -15.23 -17.21
CA LYS A 10 5.09 -15.51 -17.57
C LYS A 10 5.90 -15.26 -16.30
N THR A 11 6.74 -16.24 -15.94
CA THR A 11 7.66 -16.32 -14.76
C THR A 11 7.01 -16.47 -13.38
N PRO A 12 7.67 -17.20 -12.43
CA PRO A 12 7.22 -17.19 -11.04
C PRO A 12 7.40 -15.77 -10.50
N LEU A 13 6.29 -15.11 -10.15
CA LEU A 13 6.36 -13.84 -9.44
C LEU A 13 6.95 -14.07 -8.06
N THR A 14 7.79 -13.14 -7.61
CA THR A 14 8.20 -13.11 -6.21
C THR A 14 7.00 -12.70 -5.33
N ALA A 15 7.08 -12.95 -4.03
CA ALA A 15 6.01 -12.57 -3.11
C ALA A 15 5.78 -11.05 -3.12
N GLU A 16 6.86 -10.28 -3.28
CA GLU A 16 6.84 -8.82 -3.32
C GLU A 16 6.14 -8.30 -4.59
N GLU A 17 6.42 -8.89 -5.75
CA GLU A 17 5.75 -8.52 -7.01
C GLU A 17 4.26 -8.85 -6.97
N ALA A 18 3.90 -9.99 -6.38
CA ALA A 18 2.51 -10.36 -6.17
C ALA A 18 1.78 -9.37 -5.24
N GLU A 19 2.43 -8.97 -4.15
CA GLU A 19 1.90 -7.96 -3.22
C GLU A 19 1.65 -6.62 -3.92
N GLU A 20 2.61 -6.13 -4.69
CA GLU A 20 2.46 -4.88 -5.45
C GLU A 20 1.30 -4.91 -6.44
N ILE A 21 1.12 -6.03 -7.15
CA ILE A 21 0.01 -6.20 -8.10
C ILE A 21 -1.33 -6.15 -7.36
N TRP A 22 -1.42 -6.82 -6.22
CA TRP A 22 -2.63 -6.81 -5.41
C TRP A 22 -2.95 -5.41 -4.87
N ILE A 23 -1.94 -4.68 -4.38
CA ILE A 23 -2.09 -3.29 -3.94
C ILE A 23 -2.64 -2.43 -5.07
N LYS A 24 -2.01 -2.47 -6.26
CA LYS A 24 -2.46 -1.69 -7.43
C LYS A 24 -3.89 -2.00 -7.83
N LYS A 25 -4.25 -3.28 -7.80
CA LYS A 25 -5.61 -3.73 -8.13
C LYS A 25 -6.63 -3.16 -7.16
N VAL A 26 -6.37 -3.30 -5.87
CA VAL A 26 -7.21 -2.80 -4.79
C VAL A 26 -7.37 -1.28 -4.83
N GLU A 27 -6.28 -0.57 -5.07
CA GLU A 27 -6.29 0.89 -5.21
C GLU A 27 -7.12 1.31 -6.43
N ALA A 28 -6.98 0.63 -7.57
CA ALA A 28 -7.76 0.93 -8.76
C ALA A 28 -9.27 0.71 -8.55
N GLU A 29 -9.66 -0.32 -7.78
CA GLU A 29 -11.06 -0.61 -7.47
C GLU A 29 -11.69 0.45 -6.53
N ASN A 30 -10.91 1.06 -5.64
CA ASN A 30 -11.42 1.94 -4.58
C ASN A 30 -11.11 3.44 -4.77
N PHE A 31 -10.04 3.77 -5.48
CA PHE A 31 -9.53 5.14 -5.68
C PHE A 31 -9.26 5.45 -7.16
N GLY A 32 -9.94 4.76 -8.09
CA GLY A 32 -9.67 4.89 -9.52
C GLY A 32 -9.80 6.32 -10.06
N ILE A 33 -10.75 7.10 -9.54
CA ILE A 33 -10.92 8.52 -9.91
C ILE A 33 -9.70 9.32 -9.44
N GLU A 34 -9.33 9.15 -8.18
CA GLU A 34 -8.19 9.84 -7.57
C GLU A 34 -6.88 9.49 -8.26
N ILE A 35 -6.64 8.21 -8.55
CA ILE A 35 -5.45 7.74 -9.27
C ILE A 35 -5.35 8.39 -10.64
N ASN A 36 -6.46 8.45 -11.38
CA ASN A 36 -6.46 9.10 -12.70
C ASN A 36 -6.14 10.59 -12.59
N ARG A 37 -6.67 11.28 -11.58
CA ARG A 37 -6.34 12.69 -11.34
C ARG A 37 -4.89 12.88 -10.94
N LEU A 38 -4.34 12.03 -10.08
CA LEU A 38 -2.94 12.07 -9.69
C LEU A 38 -2.01 11.84 -10.89
N LYS A 39 -2.35 10.90 -11.78
CA LYS A 39 -1.60 10.67 -13.03
C LYS A 39 -1.59 11.91 -13.94
N GLU A 40 -2.70 12.64 -13.99
CA GLU A 40 -2.83 13.87 -14.78
C GLU A 40 -2.29 15.12 -14.05
N ASN A 41 -1.67 14.96 -12.87
CA ASN A 41 -1.26 16.07 -11.99
C ASN A 41 -2.41 17.05 -11.68
N LYS A 42 -3.64 16.55 -11.60
CA LYS A 42 -4.84 17.33 -11.25
C LYS A 42 -5.16 17.20 -9.78
N SER A 43 -5.76 18.26 -9.24
CA SER A 43 -6.30 18.24 -7.88
C SER A 43 -7.42 17.21 -7.73
N LEU A 44 -7.44 16.53 -6.57
CA LEU A 44 -8.46 15.56 -6.22
C LEU A 44 -9.84 16.21 -6.04
N PRO A 45 -10.93 15.44 -6.22
CA PRO A 45 -12.27 15.91 -5.91
C PRO A 45 -12.40 16.36 -4.45
N LYS A 46 -13.16 17.43 -4.19
CA LYS A 46 -13.37 17.97 -2.83
C LYS A 46 -14.08 17.00 -1.89
N ASP A 47 -14.86 16.08 -2.45
CA ASP A 47 -15.59 15.01 -1.79
C ASP A 47 -14.77 13.71 -1.65
N SER A 48 -13.53 13.69 -2.14
CA SER A 48 -12.66 12.53 -2.01
C SER A 48 -12.30 12.30 -0.54
N LYS A 49 -12.54 11.06 -0.08
CA LYS A 49 -12.25 10.62 1.29
C LYS A 49 -10.77 10.63 1.64
N ILE A 50 -9.90 10.75 0.64
CA ILE A 50 -8.45 10.71 0.81
C ILE A 50 -7.78 12.06 0.56
N LEU A 51 -8.53 13.11 0.18
CA LEU A 51 -7.99 14.44 -0.11
C LEU A 51 -7.16 14.99 1.07
N GLU A 52 -7.68 14.87 2.29
CA GLU A 52 -7.02 15.36 3.51
C GLU A 52 -5.75 14.60 3.87
N LEU A 53 -5.53 13.43 3.26
CA LEU A 53 -4.32 12.62 3.41
C LEU A 53 -3.20 13.08 2.47
N ASN A 54 -3.46 14.08 1.62
CA ASN A 54 -2.52 14.60 0.63
C ASN A 54 -1.81 13.49 -0.18
N PRO A 55 -2.56 12.65 -0.90
CA PRO A 55 -2.02 11.48 -1.55
C PRO A 55 -1.25 11.85 -2.83
N PHE A 56 -0.23 11.06 -3.15
CA PHE A 56 0.55 11.20 -4.38
C PHE A 56 0.85 9.82 -4.97
N LEU A 57 1.12 9.78 -6.28
CA LEU A 57 1.52 8.57 -6.96
C LEU A 57 3.05 8.46 -6.95
N ASN A 58 3.59 7.33 -6.51
CA ASN A 58 5.02 7.08 -6.62
C ASN A 58 5.42 6.60 -8.03
N GLU A 59 6.72 6.43 -8.27
CA GLU A 59 7.27 5.95 -9.55
C GLU A 59 6.76 4.57 -9.97
N ARG A 60 6.32 3.75 -9.00
CA ARG A 60 5.74 2.42 -9.24
C ARG A 60 4.25 2.47 -9.56
N GLY A 61 3.62 3.64 -9.54
CA GLY A 61 2.19 3.80 -9.78
C GLY A 61 1.31 3.40 -8.60
N ILE A 62 1.85 3.44 -7.38
CA ILE A 62 1.15 3.14 -6.11
C ILE A 62 0.86 4.45 -5.39
N THR A 63 -0.32 4.54 -4.78
CA THR A 63 -0.76 5.73 -4.06
C THR A 63 -0.14 5.74 -2.66
N ARG A 64 0.48 6.85 -2.27
CA ARG A 64 1.11 7.05 -0.97
C ARG A 64 0.63 8.34 -0.33
N ILE A 65 0.70 8.42 0.99
CA ILE A 65 0.34 9.61 1.76
C ILE A 65 1.57 10.51 1.89
N SER A 66 1.41 11.81 1.66
CA SER A 66 2.47 12.78 1.94
C SER A 66 2.69 12.96 3.44
N GLU A 67 3.95 13.16 3.82
CA GLU A 67 4.43 13.22 5.21
C GLU A 67 3.70 14.30 6.05
N ARG A 68 3.47 14.04 7.35
CA ARG A 68 2.99 15.06 8.34
C ARG A 68 4.04 15.46 9.39
N LEU A 69 5.23 14.84 9.40
CA LEU A 69 6.29 15.04 10.39
C LEU A 69 7.63 15.38 9.71
N HIS A 70 7.78 16.65 9.31
CA HIS A 70 8.94 17.18 8.59
C HIS A 70 10.32 17.00 9.25
N GLN A 71 10.40 16.54 10.51
CA GLN A 71 11.64 16.42 11.28
C GLN A 71 11.92 15.01 11.80
N SER A 72 11.41 13.98 11.13
CA SER A 72 11.67 12.60 11.53
C SER A 72 12.88 12.00 10.80
N THR A 73 13.70 11.22 11.50
CA THR A 73 14.80 10.39 10.93
C THR A 73 14.28 9.12 10.25
N LEU A 74 12.97 9.04 10.00
CA LEU A 74 12.29 7.89 9.42
C LEU A 74 12.74 7.64 7.97
N SER A 75 12.71 6.37 7.59
CA SER A 75 12.97 5.96 6.21
C SER A 75 11.86 6.44 5.27
N TYR A 76 12.14 6.46 3.97
CA TYR A 76 11.18 6.86 2.93
C TYR A 76 9.83 6.12 3.04
N HIS A 77 9.87 4.80 3.32
CA HIS A 77 8.67 3.97 3.44
C HIS A 77 7.81 4.32 4.66
N GLU A 78 8.45 4.73 5.75
CA GLU A 78 7.79 5.15 6.99
C GLU A 78 7.22 6.56 6.86
N LYS A 79 7.92 7.45 6.14
CA LYS A 79 7.46 8.83 5.85
C LYS A 79 6.30 8.87 4.87
N HIS A 80 6.29 7.94 3.93
CA HIS A 80 5.30 7.85 2.86
C HIS A 80 4.61 6.48 2.89
N PRO A 81 3.68 6.25 3.83
CA PRO A 81 2.98 4.98 3.89
C PRO A 81 2.12 4.78 2.63
N ILE A 82 1.96 3.51 2.25
CA ILE A 82 1.08 3.12 1.12
C ILE A 82 -0.37 3.32 1.55
N LEU A 83 -1.18 3.88 0.66
CA LEU A 83 -2.59 4.14 0.92
C LEU A 83 -3.44 2.91 0.61
N ILE A 84 -3.72 2.10 1.63
CA ILE A 84 -4.57 0.92 1.48
C ILE A 84 -6.01 1.20 1.97
N PRO A 85 -7.04 0.83 1.20
CA PRO A 85 -8.44 0.91 1.63
C PRO A 85 -8.70 0.09 2.89
N THR A 86 -9.38 0.65 3.89
CA THR A 86 -9.49 0.03 5.22
C THR A 86 -10.53 -1.09 5.34
N LYS A 87 -11.45 -1.25 4.38
CA LYS A 87 -12.62 -2.15 4.49
C LYS A 87 -12.60 -3.33 3.52
N ILE A 88 -11.44 -3.95 3.34
CA ILE A 88 -11.30 -5.14 2.50
C ILE A 88 -10.46 -6.21 3.22
N ARG A 89 -10.79 -7.47 2.97
CA ARG A 89 -10.09 -8.64 3.55
C ARG A 89 -8.58 -8.60 3.30
N PHE A 90 -8.15 -8.04 2.17
CA PHE A 90 -6.73 -7.87 1.86
C PHE A 90 -6.01 -7.03 2.93
N THR A 91 -6.60 -5.91 3.34
CA THR A 91 -6.04 -5.02 4.36
C THR A 91 -5.98 -5.68 5.72
N GLU A 92 -7.01 -6.44 6.09
CA GLU A 92 -7.00 -7.22 7.34
C GLU A 92 -5.86 -8.23 7.37
N LEU A 93 -5.65 -8.94 6.26
CA LEU A 93 -4.55 -9.90 6.12
C LEU A 93 -3.18 -9.22 6.13
N LEU A 94 -3.03 -8.10 5.43
CA LEU A 94 -1.80 -7.32 5.40
C LEU A 94 -1.44 -6.77 6.78
N VAL A 95 -2.44 -6.23 7.48
CA VAL A 95 -2.30 -5.74 8.86
C VAL A 95 -1.92 -6.90 9.78
N LYS A 96 -2.59 -8.05 9.67
CA LYS A 96 -2.27 -9.24 10.48
C LYS A 96 -0.83 -9.72 10.26
N ASP A 97 -0.39 -9.86 9.01
CA ASP A 97 0.98 -10.24 8.67
C ASP A 97 2.01 -9.24 9.24
N ALA A 98 1.74 -7.94 9.11
CA ALA A 98 2.59 -6.91 9.71
C ALA A 98 2.66 -7.03 11.25
N HIS A 99 1.52 -7.24 11.91
CA HIS A 99 1.47 -7.46 13.37
C HIS A 99 2.27 -8.70 13.78
N GLU A 100 2.12 -9.83 13.08
CA GLU A 100 2.89 -11.05 13.35
C GLU A 100 4.40 -10.82 13.17
N LYS A 101 4.82 -10.14 12.09
CA LYS A 101 6.24 -9.82 11.85
C LYS A 101 6.84 -8.87 12.90
N VAL A 102 6.05 -8.02 13.53
CA VAL A 102 6.50 -7.12 14.62
C VAL A 102 6.56 -7.86 15.95
N LEU A 103 5.54 -8.67 16.27
CA LEU A 103 5.50 -9.48 17.49
C LEU A 103 6.62 -10.54 17.52
N HIS A 104 6.89 -11.20 16.39
CA HIS A 104 8.01 -12.15 16.26
C HIS A 104 9.40 -11.48 16.32
N ARG A 105 9.49 -10.16 16.13
CA ARG A 105 10.74 -9.40 16.29
C ARG A 105 11.00 -9.00 17.74
N CYS A 106 9.96 -8.71 18.52
CA CYS A 106 10.10 -8.32 19.93
C CYS A 106 10.68 -9.45 20.79
N CYS A 107 10.37 -10.72 20.48
CA CYS A 107 10.85 -11.86 21.25
C CYS A 107 12.33 -12.23 21.01
N ARG A 108 13.01 -11.65 20.00
CA ARG A 108 14.46 -11.90 19.76
C ARG A 108 15.40 -10.91 20.44
N TYR A 109 14.87 -9.87 21.07
CA TYR A 109 15.67 -8.88 21.79
C TYR A 109 15.95 -9.27 23.25
N PHE A 110 15.35 -10.35 23.75
CA PHE A 110 15.50 -10.79 25.14
C PHE A 110 16.52 -11.92 25.33
N ASP A 111 17.00 -12.56 24.25
CA ASP A 111 17.94 -13.70 24.33
C ASP A 111 19.40 -13.33 24.05
N SER A 112 19.72 -12.06 23.81
CA SER A 112 21.09 -11.58 23.55
C SER A 112 21.64 -10.67 24.65
N SER A 113 21.07 -10.76 25.85
CA SER A 113 21.60 -10.12 27.07
C SER A 113 21.47 -11.08 28.25
N SER A 114 22.21 -12.19 28.20
CA SER A 114 22.55 -13.04 29.34
C SER A 114 23.86 -13.76 29.07
#